data_AF-A0A392SAU8-F1
#
_entry.id   AF-A0A392SAU8-F1
#
_cell.length_a   1.000
_cell.length_b   1.000
_cell.length_c   1.000
_cell.angle_alpha   90.00
_cell.angle_beta   90.00
_cell.angle_gamma   90.00
#
_symmetry.space_group_name_H-M   'P 1'
#
loop_
_entity.id
_entity.type
_entity.pdbx_description
1 polymer ?
#
loop_
_entity_poly.entity_id
_entity_poly.type
_entity_poly.pdbx_seq_one_letter_code
_entity_poly.pdbx_strand_id
1 'polypeptide(L)'
;MWVKWLGWAEFWFNSNNNSSTKSTPFKALYGREPPQLLKGTTTPSTVEEVNRLTEERDTILHDLCSNLVKAQSQMRTQANKHRRDVTYA
;
A
#
# COMPACT_ATOMS: atom_id res chain seq x y z
N MET A 1 1.81 6.47 19.43
CA MET A 1 1.31 6.90 18.10
C MET A 1 2.43 6.66 17.07
N TRP A 2 2.08 6.39 15.80
CA TRP A 2 2.92 5.82 14.72
C TRP A 2 3.54 4.44 14.95
N VAL A 3 4.27 4.20 16.05
CA VAL A 3 4.98 2.92 16.28
C VAL A 3 4.05 1.72 16.24
N LYS A 4 2.80 1.86 16.74
CA LYS A 4 1.76 0.81 16.66
C LYS A 4 1.37 0.41 15.23
N TRP A 5 1.63 1.28 14.26
CA TRP A 5 1.29 1.10 12.85
C TRP A 5 2.48 0.72 11.98
N LEU A 6 3.70 0.72 12.54
CA LEU A 6 4.92 0.46 11.78
C LEU A 6 4.87 -0.90 11.07
N GLY A 7 4.44 -1.95 11.78
CA GLY A 7 4.31 -3.28 11.20
C GLY A 7 3.29 -3.34 10.05
N TRP A 8 2.20 -2.56 10.14
CA TRP A 8 1.21 -2.46 9.07
C TRP A 8 1.75 -1.70 7.87
N ALA A 9 2.50 -0.63 8.09
CA ALA A 9 3.16 0.12 7.02
C ALA A 9 4.22 -0.72 6.31
N GLU A 10 5.03 -1.47 7.07
CA GLU A 10 6.04 -2.39 6.53
C GLU A 10 5.39 -3.51 5.72
N PHE A 11 4.37 -4.18 6.28
CA PHE A 11 3.64 -5.22 5.56
C PHE A 11 3.03 -4.67 4.26
N TRP A 12 2.41 -3.50 4.30
CA TRP A 12 1.80 -2.88 3.14
C TRP A 12 2.86 -2.55 2.08
N PHE A 13 3.99 -1.98 2.45
CA PHE A 13 5.08 -1.68 1.52
C PHE A 13 5.65 -2.95 0.87
N ASN A 14 5.81 -4.02 1.65
CA ASN A 14 6.34 -5.30 1.17
C ASN A 14 5.35 -6.09 0.29
N SER A 15 4.05 -5.89 0.48
CA SER A 15 2.99 -6.60 -0.26
C SER A 15 2.47 -5.86 -1.48
N ASN A 16 2.80 -4.58 -1.66
CA ASN A 16 2.39 -3.80 -2.83
C ASN A 16 3.44 -3.84 -3.95
N ASN A 17 2.96 -3.65 -5.19
CA ASN A 17 3.83 -3.69 -6.36
C ASN A 17 4.83 -2.53 -6.35
N ASN A 18 6.11 -2.86 -6.48
CA ASN A 18 7.18 -1.87 -6.50
C ASN A 18 7.69 -1.68 -7.94
N SER A 19 7.85 -0.42 -8.35
CA SER A 19 8.27 -0.05 -9.70
C SER A 19 9.71 -0.46 -10.04
N SER A 20 10.61 -0.56 -9.05
CA SER A 20 12.00 -0.94 -9.28
C SER A 20 12.15 -2.44 -9.51
N THR A 21 11.37 -3.27 -8.82
CA THR A 21 11.43 -4.74 -8.93
C THR A 21 10.41 -5.30 -9.91
N LYS A 22 9.42 -4.51 -10.37
CA LYS A 22 8.27 -4.97 -11.18
C LYS A 22 7.50 -6.14 -10.53
N SER A 23 7.64 -6.28 -9.22
CA SER A 23 7.02 -7.29 -8.36
C SER A 23 6.81 -6.69 -6.97
N THR A 24 6.14 -7.41 -6.07
CA THR A 24 6.15 -7.06 -4.65
C THR A 24 7.53 -7.39 -4.06
N PRO A 25 8.08 -6.58 -3.12
CA PRO A 25 9.30 -6.95 -2.40
C PRO A 25 9.19 -8.30 -1.69
N PHE A 26 8.02 -8.62 -1.14
CA PHE A 26 7.73 -9.92 -0.56
C PHE A 26 7.91 -11.06 -1.56
N LYS A 27 7.37 -10.92 -2.78
CA LYS A 27 7.53 -11.93 -3.83
C LYS A 27 8.98 -12.05 -4.30
N ALA A 28 9.69 -10.94 -4.40
CA ALA A 28 11.11 -10.96 -4.75
C ALA A 28 11.95 -11.70 -3.71
N LEU A 29 11.62 -11.56 -2.42
CA LEU A 29 12.34 -12.19 -1.32
C LEU A 29 11.98 -13.66 -1.12
N TYR A 30 10.69 -14.01 -1.19
CA TYR A 30 10.18 -15.33 -0.81
C TYR A 30 9.74 -16.20 -2.00
N GLY A 31 9.72 -15.67 -3.22
CA GLY A 31 9.31 -16.40 -4.42
C GLY A 31 7.81 -16.73 -4.51
N ARG A 32 6.99 -16.22 -3.59
CA ARG A 32 5.53 -16.44 -3.56
C ARG A 32 4.76 -15.13 -3.38
N GLU A 33 3.49 -15.13 -3.75
CA GLU A 33 2.64 -13.95 -3.54
C GLU A 33 2.46 -13.63 -2.05
N PRO A 34 2.36 -12.34 -1.67
CA PRO A 34 2.05 -11.96 -0.31
C PRO A 34 0.65 -12.44 0.09
N PRO A 35 0.41 -12.76 1.38
CA PRO A 35 -0.92 -13.09 1.87
C PRO A 35 -1.90 -11.95 1.59
N GLN A 36 -3.09 -12.28 1.08
CA GLN A 36 -4.14 -11.28 0.89
C GLN A 36 -4.74 -10.89 2.26
N LEU A 37 -4.79 -9.58 2.52
CA LEU A 37 -5.53 -9.07 3.68
C LEU A 37 -7.02 -8.99 3.33
N LEU A 38 -7.82 -9.74 4.08
CA LEU A 38 -9.27 -9.57 4.08
C LEU A 38 -9.63 -8.29 4.82
N LYS A 39 -10.53 -7.49 4.26
CA LYS A 39 -11.10 -6.32 4.95
C LYS A 39 -11.82 -6.79 6.21
N GLY A 40 -11.76 -6.03 7.29
CA GLY A 40 -12.38 -6.42 8.57
C GLY A 40 -13.86 -6.67 8.49
N THR A 41 -14.53 -6.00 7.57
CA THR A 41 -15.96 -6.17 7.29
C THR A 41 -16.31 -7.47 6.56
N THR A 42 -15.31 -8.23 6.08
CA THR A 42 -15.55 -9.45 5.27
C THR A 42 -16.05 -10.61 6.13
N THR A 43 -15.56 -10.73 7.37
CA THR A 43 -15.94 -11.77 8.32
C THR A 43 -15.95 -11.17 9.73
N PRO A 44 -17.11 -10.72 10.22
CA PRO A 44 -17.23 -10.17 11.55
C PRO A 44 -16.84 -11.20 12.61
N SER A 45 -16.12 -10.76 13.63
CA SER A 45 -15.80 -11.54 14.81
C SER A 45 -16.95 -11.48 15.81
N THR A 46 -17.12 -12.56 16.59
CA THR A 46 -18.00 -12.55 17.78
C THR A 46 -17.42 -11.70 18.92
N VAL A 47 -16.14 -11.32 18.82
CA VAL A 47 -15.43 -10.48 19.78
C VAL A 47 -15.38 -9.06 19.24
N GLU A 48 -16.07 -8.14 19.90
CA GLU A 48 -16.19 -6.73 19.47
C GLU A 48 -14.84 -6.02 19.34
N GLU A 49 -13.92 -6.27 20.26
CA GLU A 49 -12.58 -5.68 20.21
C GLU A 49 -11.80 -6.08 18.94
N VAL A 50 -12.03 -7.29 18.42
CA VAL A 50 -11.42 -7.72 17.15
C VAL A 50 -11.97 -6.93 15.98
N ASN A 51 -13.28 -6.65 15.97
CA ASN A 51 -13.90 -5.82 14.92
C ASN A 51 -13.31 -4.40 14.95
N ARG A 52 -13.26 -3.79 16.15
CA ARG A 52 -12.69 -2.46 16.36
C ARG A 52 -11.23 -2.35 15.90
N LEU A 53 -10.39 -3.32 16.28
CA LEU A 53 -8.98 -3.35 15.85
C LEU A 53 -8.84 -3.51 14.33
N THR A 54 -9.73 -4.27 13.71
CA THR A 54 -9.68 -4.49 12.27
C THR A 54 -10.14 -3.26 11.48
N GLU A 55 -11.12 -2.51 12.00
CA GLU A 55 -11.52 -1.20 11.47
C GLU A 55 -10.41 -0.15 11.60
N GLU A 56 -9.73 -0.07 12.75
CA GLU A 56 -8.60 0.84 12.91
C GLU A 56 -7.48 0.53 11.90
N ARG A 57 -7.17 -0.76 11.71
CA ARG A 57 -6.20 -1.21 10.70
C ARG A 57 -6.63 -0.79 9.29
N ASP A 58 -7.88 -1.04 8.92
CA ASP A 58 -8.37 -0.74 7.57
C ASP A 58 -8.33 0.77 7.28
N THR A 59 -8.62 1.60 8.28
CA THR A 59 -8.49 3.06 8.20
C THR A 59 -7.06 3.50 7.87
N ILE A 60 -6.07 2.95 8.60
CA ILE A 60 -4.66 3.30 8.39
C ILE A 60 -4.14 2.80 7.04
N LEU A 61 -4.53 1.60 6.63
CA LEU A 61 -4.16 1.07 5.31
C LEU A 61 -4.74 1.94 4.18
N HIS A 62 -5.94 2.48 4.36
CA HIS A 62 -6.53 3.44 3.42
C HIS A 62 -5.68 4.72 3.33
N ASP A 63 -5.32 5.30 4.48
CA ASP A 63 -4.51 6.53 4.52
C ASP A 63 -3.13 6.34 3.89
N LEU A 64 -2.47 5.22 4.16
CA LEU A 64 -1.18 4.87 3.55
C LEU A 64 -1.29 4.75 2.03
N CYS A 65 -2.35 4.11 1.53
CA CYS A 65 -2.61 3.99 0.10
C CYS A 65 -2.82 5.37 -0.56
N SER A 66 -3.65 6.22 0.05
CA SER A 66 -3.89 7.59 -0.40
C SER A 66 -2.59 8.40 -0.46
N ASN A 67 -1.75 8.29 0.56
CA ASN A 67 -0.47 8.99 0.62
C ASN A 67 0.54 8.49 -0.43
N LEU A 68 0.61 7.19 -0.70
CA LEU A 68 1.47 6.69 -1.77
C LEU A 68 1.01 7.19 -3.13
N VAL A 69 -0.29 7.17 -3.43
CA VAL A 69 -0.81 7.67 -4.70
C VAL A 69 -0.45 9.15 -4.89
N LYS A 70 -0.59 9.95 -3.83
CA LYS A 70 -0.17 11.36 -3.83
C LYS A 70 1.33 11.50 -4.10
N ALA A 71 2.17 10.74 -3.40
CA ALA A 71 3.62 10.78 -3.59
C ALA A 71 4.02 10.37 -5.02
N GLN A 72 3.43 9.29 -5.55
CA GLN A 72 3.66 8.85 -6.94
C GLN A 72 3.23 9.90 -7.96
N SER A 73 2.10 10.57 -7.74
CA SER A 73 1.64 11.68 -8.59
C SER A 73 2.64 12.84 -8.58
N GLN A 74 3.11 13.24 -7.40
CA GLN A 74 4.12 14.29 -7.25
C GLN A 74 5.44 13.92 -7.95
N MET A 75 5.91 12.69 -7.79
CA MET A 75 7.11 12.18 -8.47
C MET A 75 6.96 12.23 -10.00
N ARG A 76 5.78 11.87 -10.53
CA ARG A 76 5.50 11.97 -11.97
C ARG A 76 5.51 13.41 -12.44
N THR A 77 4.84 14.32 -11.74
CA THR A 77 4.83 15.76 -12.05
C THR A 77 6.24 16.33 -12.07
N GLN A 78 7.06 15.98 -11.07
CA GLN A 78 8.45 16.42 -11.00
C GLN A 78 9.31 15.86 -12.15
N ALA A 79 9.15 14.57 -12.48
CA ALA A 79 9.88 13.96 -13.60
C ALA A 79 9.45 14.53 -14.98
N ASN A 80 8.18 14.89 -15.12
CA ASN A 80 7.63 15.43 -16.38
C ASN A 80 7.94 16.92 -16.57
N LYS A 81 8.34 17.65 -15.53
CA LYS A 81 8.61 19.10 -15.59
C LYS A 81 9.59 19.51 -16.70
N HIS A 82 10.49 18.61 -17.11
CA HIS A 82 11.49 18.84 -18.16
C HIS A 82 11.30 17.97 -19.41
N ARG A 83 10.24 17.15 -19.48
CA ARG A 83 9.93 16.36 -20.67
C ARG A 83 9.12 17.22 -21.64
N ARG A 84 9.47 17.16 -22.93
CA ARG A 84 8.69 17.78 -24.00
C ARG A 84 7.61 16.79 -24.42
N ASP A 85 6.40 17.27 -24.63
CA ASP A 85 5.36 16.47 -25.28
C ASP A 85 5.77 16.25 -26.74
N VAL A 86 5.92 14.98 -27.12
CA VAL A 86 6.25 14.58 -28.50
C VAL A 86 5.12 13.72 -29.01
N THR A 87 4.41 14.21 -30.02
CA THR A 87 3.45 13.44 -30.81
C THR A 87 4.15 12.89 -32.05
N TYR A 88 4.06 11.58 -32.27
CA TYR A 88 4.52 10.94 -33.50
C TYR A 88 3.34 10.85 -34.47
N ALA A 89 3.60 11.20 -35.73
CA ALA A 89 2.63 11.17 -36.84
C ALA A 89 2.50 9.76 -37.43
#